data_AF-A0A7K0FY79-F1
#
_entry.id   AF-A0A7K0FY79-F1
#
_cell.length_a   1.000
_cell.length_b   1.000
_cell.length_c   1.000
_cell.angle_alpha   90.00
_cell.angle_beta   90.00
_cell.angle_gamma   90.00
#
_symmetry.space_group_name_H-M   'P 1'
#
loop_
_entity.id
_entity.type
_entity.pdbx_description
1 polymer ?
#
loop_
_entity_poly.entity_id
_entity_poly.type
_entity_poly.pdbx_seq_one_letter_code
_entity_poly.pdbx_strand_id
1 'polypeptide(L)'
;MKKLIICITLLTCYNLVGAQQKYFPFNINGKHGITDVSGNEVVKPIYRNSEIIEAKSQIYLKGLEDQQHVIIDAKTGNKQFFEYIFREQVKIKDVPYSMILNKGKRFLLSEESDKTINLTEEYWDFKNVDNYIIATYYPKRVPSKSTSYDKKGIPLPPKIEKMPAKTSTILANDETLKRLIKSNFDSYILMYKQPETEKEDRLVKVQLIQIKDYNKPVPFDFILLSKGNTHNLYDGKLGLTKTFVLAKATQEQLLNGSKKIVDQNLAFYSDNSPAPTMIVAAPSMPRTNAQEPKKEDKKPFKPFFYTEELANGNMLFALQETEEISKHILEAKSGLRLYLNKTEHTLTITPKDKESSRFSFNPETGVIYLPKIYLKQLGLTII
;
A
#
# COMPACT_ATOMS: atom_id res chain seq x y z
N MET A 1 -10.28 -3.68 -64.61
CA MET A 1 -10.92 -3.99 -63.30
C MET A 1 -10.03 -5.02 -62.61
N LYS A 2 -9.15 -4.57 -61.71
CA LYS A 2 -9.37 -4.35 -60.26
C LYS A 2 -8.95 -5.60 -59.47
N LYS A 3 -7.89 -5.38 -58.68
CA LYS A 3 -7.53 -6.04 -57.41
C LYS A 3 -6.87 -7.41 -57.48
N LEU A 4 -5.53 -7.42 -57.47
CA LEU A 4 -4.79 -8.46 -56.75
C LEU A 4 -3.35 -8.01 -56.40
N ILE A 5 -3.21 -6.83 -55.81
CA ILE A 5 -1.98 -6.42 -55.12
C ILE A 5 -2.45 -5.71 -53.85
N ILE A 6 -1.73 -5.91 -52.75
CA ILE A 6 -1.97 -5.43 -51.37
C ILE A 6 -2.66 -6.48 -50.49
N CYS A 7 -1.87 -7.41 -49.93
CA CYS A 7 -2.17 -8.01 -48.63
C CYS A 7 -0.99 -8.75 -47.95
N ILE A 8 0.28 -8.31 -48.14
CA ILE A 8 1.45 -8.92 -47.45
C ILE A 8 2.36 -7.83 -46.81
N THR A 9 1.81 -6.71 -46.37
CA THR A 9 2.56 -5.67 -45.61
C THR A 9 1.68 -5.01 -44.53
N LEU A 10 0.92 -5.82 -43.80
CA LEU A 10 0.16 -5.40 -42.61
C LEU A 10 0.19 -6.47 -41.50
N LEU A 11 1.30 -7.22 -41.42
CA LEU A 11 1.58 -8.18 -40.34
C LEU A 11 2.90 -7.87 -39.61
N THR A 12 3.32 -6.60 -39.61
CA THR A 12 4.41 -6.10 -38.78
C THR A 12 3.94 -4.80 -38.16
N CYS A 13 3.47 -4.83 -36.91
CA CYS A 13 3.38 -3.72 -35.94
C CYS A 13 2.30 -3.95 -34.85
N TYR A 14 1.87 -5.17 -34.57
CA TYR A 14 1.10 -5.43 -33.36
C TYR A 14 1.65 -6.64 -32.60
N ASN A 15 2.00 -6.37 -31.34
CA ASN A 15 2.42 -7.29 -30.28
C ASN A 15 3.92 -7.51 -30.11
N LEU A 16 4.66 -6.42 -29.92
CA LEU A 16 5.84 -6.39 -29.05
C LEU A 16 5.97 -5.02 -28.36
N VAL A 17 4.84 -4.45 -27.92
CA VAL A 17 4.87 -3.57 -26.75
C VAL A 17 4.84 -4.49 -25.52
N GLY A 18 5.88 -5.32 -25.39
CA GLY A 18 6.31 -5.71 -24.05
C GLY A 18 6.75 -4.39 -23.44
N ALA A 19 5.90 -3.80 -22.62
CA ALA A 19 6.13 -2.47 -22.07
C ALA A 19 7.30 -2.55 -21.08
N GLN A 20 8.53 -2.56 -21.61
CA GLN A 20 9.74 -2.53 -20.82
C GLN A 20 9.78 -1.19 -20.11
N GLN A 21 9.81 -1.27 -18.78
CA GLN A 21 10.05 -0.13 -17.90
C GLN A 21 11.30 0.62 -18.40
N LYS A 22 11.15 1.92 -18.67
CA LYS A 22 12.22 2.79 -19.17
C LYS A 22 12.84 3.66 -18.09
N TYR A 23 12.16 3.80 -16.96
CA TYR A 23 12.53 4.67 -15.87
C TYR A 23 12.61 3.88 -14.58
N PHE A 24 13.69 4.10 -13.82
CA PHE A 24 14.01 3.33 -12.62
C PHE A 24 14.28 4.26 -11.45
N PRO A 25 13.81 3.90 -10.24
CA PRO A 25 14.19 4.63 -9.05
C PRO A 25 15.65 4.33 -8.71
N PHE A 26 16.36 5.37 -8.28
CA PHE A 26 17.66 5.25 -7.63
C PHE A 26 17.67 6.07 -6.35
N ASN A 27 18.58 5.72 -5.46
CA ASN A 27 18.79 6.34 -4.17
C ASN A 27 20.26 6.71 -4.00
N ILE A 28 20.51 7.96 -3.63
CA ILE A 28 21.82 8.48 -3.26
C ILE A 28 21.74 9.00 -1.83
N ASN A 29 22.49 8.37 -0.92
CA ASN A 29 22.56 8.74 0.50
C ASN A 29 21.16 8.98 1.10
N GLY A 30 20.25 7.99 0.95
CA GLY A 30 18.89 8.05 1.49
C GLY A 30 17.91 8.97 0.74
N LYS A 31 18.33 9.66 -0.33
CA LYS A 31 17.43 10.47 -1.16
C LYS A 31 17.15 9.81 -2.50
N HIS A 32 15.89 9.85 -2.92
CA HIS A 32 15.37 9.12 -4.08
C HIS A 32 15.16 10.02 -5.29
N GLY A 33 15.55 9.52 -6.46
CA GLY A 33 15.37 10.15 -7.78
C GLY A 33 15.02 9.11 -8.84
N ILE A 34 14.88 9.56 -10.10
CA ILE A 34 14.61 8.69 -11.26
C ILE A 34 15.67 8.84 -12.32
N THR A 35 16.11 7.71 -12.86
CA THR A 35 17.00 7.64 -14.03
C THR A 35 16.31 6.91 -15.17
N ASP A 36 16.75 7.17 -16.40
CA ASP A 36 16.34 6.39 -17.56
C ASP A 36 17.25 5.17 -17.78
N VAL A 37 16.89 4.31 -18.74
CA VAL A 37 17.69 3.15 -19.19
C VAL A 37 19.12 3.49 -19.62
N SER A 38 19.39 4.74 -20.00
CA SER A 38 20.70 5.20 -20.48
C SER A 38 21.57 5.74 -19.34
N GLY A 39 21.06 5.77 -18.11
CA GLY A 39 21.75 6.36 -16.96
C GLY A 39 21.79 7.89 -17.02
N ASN A 40 20.77 8.53 -17.58
CA ASN A 40 20.56 9.97 -17.44
C ASN A 40 19.69 10.26 -16.22
N GLU A 41 19.94 11.38 -15.55
CA GLU A 41 19.08 11.85 -14.47
C GLU A 41 17.79 12.47 -15.06
N VAL A 42 16.65 11.91 -14.67
CA VAL A 42 15.31 12.37 -15.09
C VAL A 42 14.64 13.16 -13.95
N VAL A 43 14.88 12.74 -12.72
CA VAL A 43 14.47 13.43 -11.49
C VAL A 43 15.61 13.34 -10.48
N LYS A 44 16.01 14.49 -9.93
CA LYS A 44 17.06 14.60 -8.90
C LYS A 44 16.74 13.79 -7.65
N PRO A 45 17.75 13.22 -6.97
CA PRO A 45 17.57 12.49 -5.72
C PRO A 45 17.37 13.45 -4.56
N ILE A 46 16.17 14.03 -4.44
CA ILE A 46 15.79 14.95 -3.35
C ILE A 46 14.61 14.43 -2.52
N TYR A 47 13.95 13.36 -2.98
CA TYR A 47 12.76 12.81 -2.32
C TYR A 47 13.15 11.90 -1.17
N ARG A 48 12.30 11.83 -0.14
CA ARG A 48 12.55 11.01 1.05
C ARG A 48 12.28 9.53 0.81
N ASN A 49 11.30 9.22 -0.03
CA ASN A 49 10.90 7.84 -0.31
C ASN A 49 10.53 7.66 -1.79
N SER A 50 10.64 6.42 -2.26
CA SER A 50 10.18 5.97 -3.57
C SER A 50 9.42 4.66 -3.43
N GLU A 51 8.23 4.58 -4.02
CA GLU A 51 7.38 3.40 -4.02
C GLU A 51 7.00 3.05 -5.46
N ILE A 52 7.08 1.77 -5.82
CA ILE A 52 6.70 1.29 -7.16
C ILE A 52 5.28 0.74 -7.09
N ILE A 53 4.42 1.24 -7.98
CA ILE A 53 3.06 0.75 -8.20
C ILE A 53 3.08 -0.11 -9.45
N GLU A 54 3.36 -1.40 -9.28
CA GLU A 54 3.59 -2.34 -10.39
C GLU A 54 2.38 -2.43 -11.33
N ALA A 55 1.18 -2.53 -10.77
CA ALA A 55 -0.08 -2.67 -11.53
C ALA A 55 -0.30 -1.52 -12.53
N LYS A 56 0.15 -0.30 -12.19
CA LYS A 56 0.10 0.87 -13.08
C LYS A 56 1.42 1.18 -13.77
N SER A 57 2.48 0.43 -13.45
CA SER A 57 3.85 0.77 -13.86
C SER A 57 4.18 2.23 -13.51
N GLN A 58 3.86 2.66 -12.29
CA GLN A 58 4.11 4.01 -11.81
C GLN A 58 5.11 4.01 -10.66
N ILE A 59 5.82 5.11 -10.48
CA ILE A 59 6.76 5.32 -9.37
C ILE A 59 6.33 6.57 -8.63
N TYR A 60 6.09 6.44 -7.33
CA TYR A 60 5.63 7.51 -6.46
C TYR A 60 6.82 8.00 -5.63
N LEU A 61 7.21 9.25 -5.85
CA LEU A 61 8.24 9.92 -5.05
C LEU A 61 7.58 10.83 -4.02
N LYS A 62 7.91 10.64 -2.74
CA LYS A 62 7.35 11.40 -1.63
C LYS A 62 8.37 12.41 -1.08
N GLY A 63 7.97 13.68 -1.05
CA GLY A 63 8.78 14.81 -0.58
C GLY A 63 8.77 14.96 0.94
N LEU A 64 9.40 16.02 1.42
CA LEU A 64 9.18 16.57 2.76
C LEU A 64 8.01 17.57 2.73
N GLU A 65 7.59 18.13 3.86
CA GLU A 65 6.38 18.99 3.97
C GLU A 65 6.36 20.19 3.01
N ASP A 66 7.54 20.70 2.62
CA ASP A 66 7.72 21.83 1.70
C ASP A 66 7.89 21.40 0.23
N GLN A 67 7.91 20.10 -0.05
CA GLN A 67 8.19 19.57 -1.38
C GLN A 67 7.01 18.75 -1.92
N GLN A 68 6.56 19.11 -3.13
CA GLN A 68 5.55 18.35 -3.85
C GLN A 68 5.96 16.88 -4.03
N HIS A 69 4.98 16.00 -3.95
CA HIS A 69 5.11 14.60 -4.33
C HIS A 69 4.98 14.45 -5.85
N VAL A 70 5.55 13.39 -6.41
CA VAL A 70 5.50 13.14 -7.86
C VAL A 70 5.09 11.71 -8.17
N ILE A 71 4.14 11.56 -9.08
CA ILE A 71 3.85 10.29 -9.74
C ILE A 71 4.52 10.31 -11.11
N ILE A 72 5.25 9.24 -11.42
CA ILE A 72 6.02 9.11 -12.66
C ILE A 72 5.56 7.84 -13.35
N ASP A 73 5.16 7.95 -14.61
CA ASP A 73 4.89 6.78 -15.44
C ASP A 73 6.23 6.14 -15.83
N ALA A 74 6.44 4.89 -15.43
CA ALA A 74 7.73 4.22 -15.56
C ALA A 74 8.04 3.78 -17.01
N LYS A 75 7.08 3.94 -17.94
CA LYS A 75 7.23 3.59 -19.37
C LYS A 75 7.50 4.83 -20.22
N THR A 76 6.85 5.94 -19.90
CA THR A 76 6.85 7.18 -20.69
C THR A 76 7.65 8.31 -20.04
N GLY A 77 7.85 8.25 -18.73
CA GLY A 77 8.55 9.30 -17.97
C GLY A 77 7.68 10.52 -17.69
N ASN A 78 6.40 10.47 -18.04
CA ASN A 78 5.42 11.52 -17.75
C ASN A 78 5.34 11.74 -16.23
N LYS A 79 5.33 13.00 -15.80
CA LYS A 79 5.40 13.40 -14.39
C LYS A 79 4.13 14.16 -14.01
N GLN A 80 3.56 13.83 -12.87
CA GLN A 80 2.44 14.54 -12.27
C GLN A 80 2.79 14.94 -10.85
N PHE A 81 2.66 16.23 -10.54
CA PHE A 81 3.02 16.80 -9.25
C PHE A 81 1.77 17.00 -8.40
N PHE A 82 1.88 16.65 -7.12
CA PHE A 82 0.81 16.75 -6.13
C PHE A 82 1.35 17.37 -4.84
N GLU A 83 0.49 18.00 -4.04
CA GLU A 83 0.90 18.51 -2.73
C GLU A 83 1.26 17.34 -1.83
N TYR A 84 0.36 16.36 -1.71
CA TYR A 84 0.61 15.13 -0.95
C TYR A 84 -0.02 13.89 -1.60
N ILE A 85 0.63 12.76 -1.37
CA ILE A 85 0.18 11.41 -1.75
C ILE A 85 0.31 10.52 -0.52
N PHE A 86 -0.82 10.03 -0.03
CA PHE A 86 -0.90 9.02 1.02
C PHE A 86 -1.29 7.70 0.37
N ARG A 87 -0.38 6.73 0.37
CA ARG A 87 -0.55 5.45 -0.33
C ARG A 87 -1.50 4.52 0.43
N GLU A 88 -2.19 3.63 -0.30
CA GLU A 88 -2.98 2.51 0.25
C GLU A 88 -3.90 2.92 1.42
N GLN A 89 -4.52 4.10 1.34
CA GLN A 89 -5.33 4.62 2.43
C GLN A 89 -6.63 3.85 2.62
N VAL A 90 -7.15 3.29 1.53
CA VAL A 90 -8.39 2.50 1.57
C VAL A 90 -8.37 1.48 0.44
N LYS A 91 -8.97 0.31 0.68
CA LYS A 91 -9.27 -0.66 -0.36
C LYS A 91 -10.73 -0.54 -0.77
N ILE A 92 -11.00 -0.42 -2.06
CA ILE A 92 -12.36 -0.41 -2.61
C ILE A 92 -12.52 -1.63 -3.50
N LYS A 93 -13.37 -2.58 -3.10
CA LYS A 93 -13.48 -3.90 -3.76
C LYS A 93 -12.11 -4.57 -3.94
N ASP A 94 -11.34 -4.63 -2.86
CA ASP A 94 -9.96 -5.15 -2.78
C ASP A 94 -8.89 -4.39 -3.58
N VAL A 95 -9.27 -3.41 -4.40
CA VAL A 95 -8.33 -2.54 -5.11
C VAL A 95 -7.82 -1.46 -4.16
N PRO A 96 -6.48 -1.29 -3.99
CA PRO A 96 -5.94 -0.20 -3.19
C PRO A 96 -6.11 1.16 -3.86
N TYR A 97 -6.45 2.16 -3.03
CA TYR A 97 -6.54 3.56 -3.42
C TYR A 97 -5.62 4.42 -2.56
N SER A 98 -4.83 5.26 -3.23
CA SER A 98 -4.06 6.33 -2.63
C SER A 98 -4.94 7.57 -2.44
N MET A 99 -4.81 8.28 -1.31
CA MET A 99 -5.40 9.61 -1.14
C MET A 99 -4.44 10.68 -1.64
N ILE A 100 -4.95 11.52 -2.53
CA ILE A 100 -4.23 12.65 -3.10
C ILE A 100 -4.79 13.94 -2.53
N LEU A 101 -3.90 14.83 -2.08
CA LEU A 101 -4.21 16.23 -1.79
C LEU A 101 -3.54 17.09 -2.86
N ASN A 102 -4.32 17.90 -3.55
CA ASN A 102 -3.83 18.81 -4.57
C ASN A 102 -4.72 20.04 -4.69
N LYS A 103 -4.13 21.24 -4.66
CA LYS A 103 -4.85 22.52 -4.71
C LYS A 103 -5.95 22.60 -3.65
N GLY A 104 -5.66 22.10 -2.44
CA GLY A 104 -6.61 22.06 -1.33
C GLY A 104 -7.77 21.06 -1.48
N LYS A 105 -7.79 20.23 -2.53
CA LYS A 105 -8.84 19.21 -2.75
C LYS A 105 -8.30 17.81 -2.51
N ARG A 106 -9.13 16.97 -1.91
CA ARG A 106 -8.85 15.54 -1.68
C ARG A 106 -9.63 14.65 -2.62
N PHE A 107 -8.96 13.65 -3.16
CA PHE A 107 -9.58 12.59 -3.95
C PHE A 107 -8.81 11.28 -3.78
N LEU A 108 -9.47 10.17 -4.08
CA LEU A 108 -8.82 8.85 -4.12
C LEU A 108 -8.42 8.51 -5.55
N LEU A 109 -7.21 8.00 -5.71
CA LEU A 109 -6.66 7.53 -6.98
C LEU A 109 -6.42 6.03 -6.89
N SER A 110 -6.96 5.27 -7.83
CA SER A 110 -6.74 3.82 -7.90
C SER A 110 -5.26 3.51 -8.19
N GLU A 111 -4.72 2.51 -7.49
CA GLU A 111 -3.37 2.00 -7.72
C GLU A 111 -3.32 0.88 -8.78
N GLU A 112 -4.46 0.54 -9.41
CA GLU A 112 -4.54 -0.46 -10.50
C GLU A 112 -5.07 0.13 -11.81
N SER A 113 -5.82 1.23 -11.76
CA SER A 113 -6.44 1.87 -12.92
C SER A 113 -6.31 3.40 -12.86
N ASP A 114 -6.73 4.11 -13.91
CA ASP A 114 -6.79 5.58 -13.91
C ASP A 114 -8.04 6.14 -13.23
N LYS A 115 -8.79 5.30 -12.52
CA LYS A 115 -9.98 5.71 -11.80
C LYS A 115 -9.63 6.69 -10.67
N THR A 116 -10.37 7.78 -10.65
CA THR A 116 -10.35 8.78 -9.58
C THR A 116 -11.73 8.89 -8.96
N ILE A 117 -11.79 8.96 -7.62
CA ILE A 117 -13.03 9.15 -6.85
C ILE A 117 -12.93 10.47 -6.07
N ASN A 118 -13.77 11.43 -6.42
CA ASN A 118 -13.88 12.68 -5.69
C ASN A 118 -14.61 12.47 -4.37
N LEU A 119 -14.10 13.04 -3.29
CA LEU A 119 -14.68 12.90 -1.97
C LEU A 119 -15.78 13.95 -1.74
N THR A 120 -16.93 13.52 -1.20
CA THR A 120 -18.06 14.41 -0.88
C THR A 120 -17.79 15.28 0.36
N GLU A 121 -17.01 14.74 1.29
CA GLU A 121 -16.55 15.41 2.50
C GLU A 121 -15.01 15.40 2.55
N GLU A 122 -14.44 16.27 3.40
CA GLU A 122 -13.01 16.25 3.69
C GLU A 122 -12.67 15.10 4.62
N TYR A 123 -12.71 13.87 4.11
CA TYR A 123 -12.27 12.69 4.85
C TYR A 123 -10.75 12.79 5.13
N TRP A 124 -10.38 12.48 6.37
CA TRP A 124 -9.01 12.50 6.86
C TRP A 124 -8.44 11.12 7.09
N ASP A 125 -9.30 10.14 7.29
CA ASP A 125 -8.91 8.79 7.62
C ASP A 125 -9.98 7.81 7.15
N PHE A 126 -9.53 6.61 6.77
CA PHE A 126 -10.38 5.53 6.30
C PHE A 126 -9.97 4.24 7.00
N LYS A 127 -10.97 3.45 7.39
CA LYS A 127 -10.76 2.09 7.88
C LYS A 127 -11.65 1.14 7.09
N ASN A 128 -11.04 0.18 6.42
CA ASN A 128 -11.76 -0.96 5.85
C ASN A 128 -12.32 -1.82 6.99
N VAL A 129 -13.64 -2.03 6.99
CA VAL A 129 -14.33 -2.88 7.96
C VAL A 129 -15.26 -3.79 7.18
N ASP A 130 -14.80 -5.01 6.93
CA ASP A 130 -15.48 -6.02 6.11
C ASP A 130 -15.95 -5.45 4.76
N ASN A 131 -17.27 -5.45 4.53
CA ASN A 131 -17.89 -4.97 3.31
C ASN A 131 -18.12 -3.44 3.29
N TYR A 132 -17.59 -2.72 4.27
CA TYR A 132 -17.82 -1.29 4.46
C TYR A 132 -16.53 -0.53 4.70
N ILE A 133 -16.65 0.80 4.64
CA ILE A 133 -15.56 1.72 4.95
C ILE A 133 -16.05 2.67 6.03
N ILE A 134 -15.35 2.73 7.16
CA ILE A 134 -15.55 3.78 8.16
C ILE A 134 -14.63 4.95 7.78
N ALA A 135 -15.22 6.10 7.50
CA ALA A 135 -14.49 7.30 7.12
C ALA A 135 -14.66 8.38 8.18
N THR A 136 -13.56 9.03 8.54
CA THR A 136 -13.55 10.06 9.57
C THR A 136 -13.27 11.44 8.96
N TYR A 137 -14.05 12.44 9.35
CA TYR A 137 -14.03 13.78 8.74
C TYR A 137 -14.40 14.88 9.73
N TYR A 138 -14.15 16.12 9.33
CA TYR A 138 -14.73 17.30 9.94
C TYR A 138 -15.93 17.74 9.10
N PRO A 139 -17.15 17.78 9.66
CA PRO A 139 -18.31 18.26 8.93
C PRO A 139 -18.09 19.69 8.43
N LYS A 140 -18.57 20.00 7.23
CA LYS A 140 -18.55 21.37 6.72
C LYS A 140 -19.29 22.29 7.68
N ARG A 141 -18.71 23.47 7.93
CA ARG A 141 -19.40 24.52 8.69
C ARG A 141 -20.66 24.90 7.93
N VAL A 142 -21.79 24.93 8.63
CA VAL A 142 -22.98 25.57 8.10
C VAL A 142 -22.72 27.08 8.22
N PRO A 143 -22.61 27.84 7.13
CA PRO A 143 -22.31 29.26 7.23
C PRO A 143 -23.43 29.97 8.00
N SER A 144 -23.06 30.58 9.14
CA SER A 144 -23.95 31.42 9.93
C SER A 144 -24.41 32.61 9.09
N LYS A 145 -25.67 32.61 8.66
CA LYS A 145 -26.31 33.82 8.14
C LYS A 145 -26.74 34.68 9.33
N SER A 146 -25.80 35.35 10.00
CA SER A 146 -26.13 36.35 11.01
C SER A 146 -26.22 37.73 10.38
N THR A 147 -27.44 38.17 10.06
CA THR A 147 -27.81 39.59 9.96
C THR A 147 -28.52 39.98 11.26
N SER A 148 -27.81 39.93 12.38
CA SER A 148 -28.32 40.48 13.64
C SER A 148 -27.81 41.90 13.81
N TYR A 149 -28.67 42.79 14.26
CA TYR A 149 -28.37 44.20 14.46
C TYR A 149 -28.55 44.54 15.94
N ASP A 150 -27.78 45.50 16.45
CA ASP A 150 -28.00 46.04 17.79
C ASP A 150 -29.25 46.94 17.84
N LYS A 151 -29.60 47.45 19.04
CA LYS A 151 -30.76 48.34 19.24
C LYS A 151 -30.66 49.67 18.47
N LYS A 152 -29.50 50.00 17.89
CA LYS A 152 -29.23 51.20 17.10
C LYS A 152 -29.13 50.90 15.60
N GLY A 153 -29.40 49.65 15.17
CA GLY A 153 -29.34 49.24 13.78
C GLY A 153 -27.92 48.96 13.25
N ILE A 154 -26.93 48.75 14.13
CA ILE A 154 -25.55 48.40 13.74
C ILE A 154 -25.45 46.88 13.61
N PRO A 155 -24.96 46.33 12.48
CA PRO A 155 -24.79 44.90 12.32
C PRO A 155 -23.80 44.37 13.35
N LEU A 156 -24.24 43.39 14.13
CA LEU A 156 -23.41 42.67 15.07
C LEU A 156 -22.41 41.80 14.32
N PRO A 157 -21.18 41.66 14.83
CA PRO A 157 -20.23 40.72 14.24
C PRO A 157 -20.84 39.32 14.24
N PRO A 158 -20.60 38.51 13.20
CA PRO A 158 -21.07 37.14 13.17
C PRO A 158 -20.57 36.41 14.41
N LYS A 159 -21.46 35.64 15.05
CA LYS A 159 -21.10 34.83 16.21
C LYS A 159 -19.94 33.90 15.80
N ILE A 160 -18.88 33.89 16.62
CA ILE A 160 -17.77 32.94 16.43
C ILE A 160 -18.33 31.55 16.70
N GLU A 161 -18.57 30.78 15.64
CA GLU A 161 -19.02 29.41 15.75
C GLU A 161 -17.84 28.50 16.10
N LYS A 162 -18.06 27.57 17.02
CA LYS A 162 -17.08 26.54 17.36
C LYS A 162 -16.81 25.68 16.11
N MET A 163 -15.55 25.31 15.92
CA MET A 163 -15.19 24.38 14.85
C MET A 163 -15.96 23.06 15.08
N PRO A 164 -16.56 22.48 14.02
CA PRO A 164 -17.22 21.19 14.13
C PRO A 164 -16.27 20.13 14.70
N ALA A 165 -16.76 19.32 15.64
CA ALA A 165 -15.97 18.20 16.15
C ALA A 165 -15.76 17.15 15.04
N LYS A 166 -14.60 16.46 15.10
CA LYS A 166 -14.31 15.30 14.27
C LYS A 166 -15.38 14.22 14.50
N THR A 167 -15.84 13.59 13.43
CA THR A 167 -16.88 12.57 13.49
C THR A 167 -16.69 11.55 12.37
N SER A 168 -17.38 10.41 12.45
CA SER A 168 -17.25 9.31 11.51
C SER A 168 -18.58 8.97 10.84
N THR A 169 -18.48 8.29 9.70
CA THR A 169 -19.61 7.76 8.94
C THR A 169 -19.26 6.39 8.35
N ILE A 170 -20.27 5.60 8.00
CA ILE A 170 -20.12 4.37 7.22
C ILE A 170 -20.43 4.65 5.76
N LEU A 171 -19.52 4.24 4.88
CA LEU A 171 -19.60 4.33 3.43
C LEU A 171 -19.68 2.92 2.83
N ALA A 172 -20.32 2.80 1.68
CA ALA A 172 -20.27 1.60 0.86
C ALA A 172 -18.83 1.32 0.41
N ASN A 173 -18.42 0.05 0.45
CA ASN A 173 -17.15 -0.40 -0.13
C ASN A 173 -17.28 -0.59 -1.65
N ASP A 174 -17.60 0.50 -2.35
CA ASP A 174 -17.67 0.58 -3.79
C ASP A 174 -17.22 1.97 -4.28
N GLU A 175 -17.10 2.14 -5.60
CA GLU A 175 -16.60 3.39 -6.19
C GLU A 175 -17.54 4.59 -5.96
N THR A 176 -18.77 4.38 -5.50
CA THR A 176 -19.69 5.47 -5.18
C THR A 176 -19.42 6.08 -3.82
N LEU A 177 -18.80 5.30 -2.90
CA LEU A 177 -18.59 5.67 -1.50
C LEU A 177 -19.87 6.23 -0.84
N LYS A 178 -21.03 5.71 -1.24
CA LYS A 178 -22.30 6.23 -0.76
C LYS A 178 -22.40 6.05 0.74
N ARG A 179 -22.78 7.13 1.43
CA ARG A 179 -23.09 7.09 2.86
C ARG A 179 -24.25 6.13 3.13
N LEU A 180 -24.00 5.10 3.95
CA LEU A 180 -24.98 4.06 4.25
C LEU A 180 -25.86 4.41 5.45
N ILE A 181 -25.32 5.15 6.42
CA ILE A 181 -26.05 5.57 7.62
C ILE A 181 -26.07 7.09 7.68
N LYS A 182 -27.27 7.67 7.79
CA LYS A 182 -27.48 9.13 7.86
C LYS A 182 -26.87 9.77 9.10
N SER A 183 -26.85 9.05 10.21
CA SER A 183 -26.29 9.52 11.48
C SER A 183 -24.76 9.41 11.48
N ASN A 184 -24.11 10.41 12.07
CA ASN A 184 -22.67 10.40 12.32
C ASN A 184 -22.43 9.78 13.70
N PHE A 185 -21.21 9.35 13.98
CA PHE A 185 -20.84 8.78 15.28
C PHE A 185 -19.43 9.20 15.69
N ASP A 186 -19.16 9.15 16.99
CA ASP A 186 -17.88 9.53 17.58
C ASP A 186 -17.02 8.29 17.86
N SER A 187 -17.67 7.14 18.11
CA SER A 187 -17.01 5.85 18.32
C SER A 187 -17.90 4.69 17.87
N TYR A 188 -17.28 3.52 17.69
CA TYR A 188 -17.98 2.29 17.31
C TYR A 188 -17.39 1.05 17.98
N ILE A 189 -18.18 -0.01 18.10
CA ILE A 189 -17.75 -1.34 18.57
C ILE A 189 -18.24 -2.38 17.57
N LEU A 190 -17.32 -3.18 17.03
CA LEU A 190 -17.64 -4.35 16.20
C LEU A 190 -17.86 -5.57 17.09
N MET A 191 -18.91 -6.33 16.82
CA MET A 191 -19.31 -7.47 17.62
C MET A 191 -19.59 -8.69 16.74
N TYR A 192 -19.20 -9.86 17.26
CA TYR A 192 -19.30 -11.16 16.61
C TYR A 192 -20.06 -12.11 17.52
N LYS A 193 -20.92 -12.94 16.93
CA LYS A 193 -21.62 -14.01 17.64
C LYS A 193 -20.61 -15.06 18.06
N GLN A 194 -20.69 -15.46 19.32
CA GLN A 194 -19.92 -16.61 19.77
C GLN A 194 -20.59 -17.90 19.28
N PRO A 195 -19.82 -18.90 18.84
CA PRO A 195 -20.39 -20.20 18.48
C PRO A 195 -21.12 -20.78 19.68
N GLU A 196 -22.36 -21.22 19.47
CA GLU A 196 -23.16 -21.89 20.49
C GLU A 196 -22.49 -23.23 20.82
N THR A 197 -22.12 -23.41 22.09
CA THR A 197 -21.62 -24.71 22.57
C THR A 197 -22.83 -25.56 22.88
N GLU A 198 -23.27 -26.41 21.95
CA GLU A 198 -24.23 -27.46 22.26
C GLU A 198 -23.60 -28.41 23.30
N LYS A 199 -24.11 -28.39 24.53
CA LYS A 199 -23.88 -29.46 25.50
C LYS A 199 -24.89 -30.58 25.23
N GLU A 200 -24.58 -31.48 24.31
CA GLU A 200 -25.14 -32.82 24.37
C GLU A 200 -24.33 -33.67 25.35
N ASP A 201 -25.04 -34.52 26.09
CA ASP A 201 -24.50 -35.38 27.14
C ASP A 201 -23.15 -36.03 26.76
N ARG A 202 -22.12 -35.63 27.52
CA ARG A 202 -20.79 -36.27 27.65
C ARG A 202 -19.86 -36.34 26.43
N LEU A 203 -20.08 -35.58 25.36
CA LEU A 203 -19.06 -35.42 24.30
C LEU A 203 -18.91 -33.95 23.90
N VAL A 204 -17.73 -33.38 24.17
CA VAL A 204 -17.34 -32.06 23.66
C VAL A 204 -17.13 -32.19 22.14
N LYS A 205 -18.09 -31.72 21.33
CA LYS A 205 -17.83 -31.48 19.90
C LYS A 205 -16.88 -30.29 19.77
N VAL A 206 -15.59 -30.59 19.68
CA VAL A 206 -14.60 -29.63 19.19
C VAL A 206 -14.90 -29.43 17.70
N GLN A 207 -15.47 -28.28 17.35
CA GLN A 207 -15.58 -27.88 15.96
C GLN A 207 -14.16 -27.65 15.42
N LEU A 208 -13.66 -28.60 14.62
CA LEU A 208 -12.42 -28.44 13.87
C LEU A 208 -12.64 -27.34 12.83
N ILE A 209 -12.26 -26.11 13.19
CA ILE A 209 -12.14 -25.00 12.24
C ILE A 209 -11.08 -25.44 11.22
N GLN A 210 -11.47 -25.58 9.96
CA GLN A 210 -10.49 -25.82 8.91
C GLN A 210 -9.55 -24.62 8.84
N ILE A 211 -8.24 -24.87 8.90
CA ILE A 211 -7.16 -23.86 8.85
C ILE A 211 -7.29 -22.93 7.62
N LYS A 212 -8.07 -23.32 6.60
CA LYS A 212 -8.36 -22.53 5.39
C LYS A 212 -9.23 -21.28 5.61
N ASP A 213 -9.89 -21.13 6.76
CA ASP A 213 -10.78 -19.99 7.04
C ASP A 213 -10.09 -18.81 7.77
N TYR A 214 -8.85 -18.97 8.25
CA TYR A 214 -8.11 -17.89 8.94
C TYR A 214 -7.76 -16.70 8.04
N ASN A 215 -7.67 -16.92 6.73
CA ASN A 215 -7.29 -15.88 5.77
C ASN A 215 -8.47 -15.10 5.19
N LYS A 216 -9.70 -15.36 5.66
CA LYS A 216 -10.89 -14.59 5.25
C LYS A 216 -11.35 -13.71 6.40
N PRO A 217 -11.54 -12.39 6.20
CA PRO A 217 -12.15 -11.56 7.22
C PRO A 217 -13.55 -12.10 7.51
N VAL A 218 -13.80 -12.47 8.77
CA VAL A 218 -15.13 -12.86 9.23
C VAL A 218 -15.93 -11.58 9.37
N PRO A 219 -17.04 -11.40 8.63
CA PRO A 219 -17.83 -10.19 8.74
C PRO A 219 -18.40 -10.03 10.15
N PHE A 220 -18.46 -8.81 10.67
CA PHE A 220 -19.12 -8.53 11.94
C PHE A 220 -20.60 -8.89 11.88
N ASP A 221 -21.11 -9.42 12.98
CA ASP A 221 -22.54 -9.73 13.13
C ASP A 221 -23.33 -8.49 13.55
N PHE A 222 -22.72 -7.63 14.36
CA PHE A 222 -23.31 -6.39 14.83
C PHE A 222 -22.28 -5.27 14.95
N ILE A 223 -22.74 -4.04 14.78
CA ILE A 223 -21.95 -2.83 15.04
C ILE A 223 -22.74 -1.87 15.91
N LEU A 224 -22.14 -1.41 17.00
CA LEU A 224 -22.69 -0.37 17.85
C LEU A 224 -22.06 0.98 17.49
N LEU A 225 -22.86 1.96 17.11
CA LEU A 225 -22.42 3.32 16.80
C LEU A 225 -22.85 4.28 17.90
N SER A 226 -21.89 5.01 18.48
CA SER A 226 -22.13 5.89 19.63
C SER A 226 -21.90 7.35 19.29
N LYS A 227 -22.81 8.22 19.71
CA LYS A 227 -22.69 9.69 19.62
C LYS A 227 -23.12 10.31 20.94
N GLY A 228 -22.16 10.83 21.70
CA GLY A 228 -22.38 11.19 23.10
C GLY A 228 -22.98 10.03 23.90
N ASN A 229 -24.16 10.24 24.50
CA ASN A 229 -24.86 9.23 25.31
C ASN A 229 -25.85 8.37 24.49
N THR A 230 -25.95 8.56 23.18
CA THR A 230 -26.89 7.82 22.32
C THR A 230 -26.15 6.74 21.55
N HIS A 231 -26.67 5.51 21.60
CA HIS A 231 -26.06 4.33 21.00
C HIS A 231 -27.06 3.65 20.06
N ASN A 232 -26.61 3.36 18.85
CA ASN A 232 -27.42 2.71 17.82
C ASN A 232 -26.77 1.38 17.45
N LEU A 233 -27.47 0.29 17.74
CA LEU A 233 -27.04 -1.07 17.41
C LEU A 233 -27.59 -1.46 16.05
N TYR A 234 -26.70 -1.86 15.15
CA TYR A 234 -27.03 -2.36 13.82
C TYR A 234 -26.57 -3.80 13.65
N ASP A 235 -27.27 -4.55 12.79
CA ASP A 235 -26.82 -5.85 12.31
C ASP A 235 -25.70 -5.75 11.25
N GLY A 236 -25.16 -6.89 10.82
CA GLY A 236 -24.12 -7.00 9.78
C GLY A 236 -24.49 -6.43 8.41
N LYS A 237 -25.79 -6.22 8.15
CA LYS A 237 -26.32 -5.57 6.93
C LYS A 237 -26.64 -4.08 7.15
N LEU A 238 -26.25 -3.53 8.30
CA LEU A 238 -26.54 -2.16 8.73
C LEU A 238 -28.04 -1.87 8.89
N GLY A 239 -28.86 -2.90 9.15
CA GLY A 239 -30.23 -2.75 9.64
C GLY A 239 -30.22 -2.30 11.10
N LEU A 240 -30.93 -1.21 11.42
CA LEU A 240 -31.00 -0.72 12.80
C LEU A 240 -31.81 -1.71 13.66
N THR A 241 -31.13 -2.37 14.60
CA THR A 241 -31.75 -3.28 15.57
C THR A 241 -32.41 -2.49 16.71
N LYS A 242 -31.67 -1.55 17.31
CA LYS A 242 -32.17 -0.77 18.46
C LYS A 242 -31.36 0.51 18.69
N THR A 243 -32.05 1.55 19.16
CA THR A 243 -31.43 2.73 19.76
C THR A 243 -31.64 2.71 21.27
N PHE A 244 -30.60 3.02 22.03
CA PHE A 244 -30.66 3.18 23.48
C PHE A 244 -29.76 4.32 23.97
N VAL A 245 -30.03 4.83 25.17
CA VAL A 245 -29.30 5.94 25.78
C VAL A 245 -28.62 5.45 27.04
N LEU A 246 -27.31 5.68 27.15
CA LEU A 246 -26.55 5.36 28.34
C LEU A 246 -25.48 6.43 28.57
N ALA A 247 -25.62 7.19 29.65
CA ALA A 247 -24.70 8.28 29.93
C ALA A 247 -23.35 7.76 30.44
N LYS A 248 -22.24 8.26 29.87
CA LYS A 248 -20.87 7.91 30.27
C LYS A 248 -20.61 6.40 30.33
N ALA A 249 -21.23 5.65 29.42
CA ALA A 249 -21.13 4.20 29.38
C ALA A 249 -19.69 3.73 29.14
N THR A 250 -19.24 2.76 29.93
CA THR A 250 -18.00 2.03 29.59
C THR A 250 -18.24 1.07 28.43
N GLN A 251 -17.17 0.67 27.73
CA GLN A 251 -17.25 -0.29 26.63
C GLN A 251 -17.91 -1.62 27.06
N GLU A 252 -17.65 -2.09 28.28
CA GLU A 252 -18.26 -3.30 28.84
C GLU A 252 -19.77 -3.13 29.06
N GLN A 253 -20.20 -1.98 29.59
CA GLN A 253 -21.63 -1.69 29.76
C GLN A 253 -22.36 -1.65 28.41
N LEU A 254 -21.73 -1.09 27.38
CA LEU A 254 -22.25 -1.06 26.02
C LEU A 254 -22.35 -2.46 25.41
N LEU A 255 -21.35 -3.31 25.61
CA LEU A 255 -21.39 -4.71 25.17
C LEU A 255 -22.52 -5.47 25.88
N ASN A 256 -22.60 -5.37 27.20
CA ASN A 256 -23.62 -6.08 27.98
C ASN A 256 -25.04 -5.59 27.63
N GLY A 257 -25.21 -4.29 27.38
CA GLY A 257 -26.46 -3.73 26.85
C GLY A 257 -26.81 -4.33 25.49
N SER A 258 -25.83 -4.42 24.59
CA SER A 258 -26.03 -5.00 23.25
C SER A 258 -26.39 -6.48 23.31
N LYS A 259 -25.70 -7.29 24.13
CA LYS A 259 -26.01 -8.72 24.36
C LYS A 259 -27.47 -8.93 24.79
N LYS A 260 -27.96 -8.12 25.74
CA LYS A 260 -29.36 -8.17 26.20
C LYS A 260 -30.36 -7.81 25.10
N ILE A 261 -30.00 -6.90 24.20
CA ILE A 261 -30.89 -6.46 23.12
C ILE A 261 -31.06 -7.56 22.06
N VAL A 262 -29.97 -8.24 21.70
CA VAL A 262 -29.98 -9.28 20.65
C VAL A 262 -30.24 -10.69 21.19
N ASP A 263 -30.30 -10.83 22.52
CA ASP A 263 -30.41 -12.11 23.23
C ASP A 263 -29.38 -13.15 22.77
N GLN A 264 -28.13 -12.70 22.60
CA GLN A 264 -27.03 -13.51 22.09
C GLN A 264 -25.73 -13.20 22.81
N ASN A 265 -24.89 -14.22 22.93
CA ASN A 265 -23.52 -14.04 23.40
C ASN A 265 -22.67 -13.40 22.31
N LEU A 266 -22.23 -12.17 22.57
CA LEU A 266 -21.38 -11.40 21.68
C LEU A 266 -19.95 -11.27 22.24
N ALA A 267 -18.96 -11.35 21.35
CA ALA A 267 -17.59 -10.95 21.61
C ALA A 267 -17.25 -9.70 20.79
N PHE A 268 -16.27 -8.92 21.25
CA PHE A 268 -15.64 -7.86 20.46
C PHE A 268 -14.13 -8.07 20.50
N TYR A 269 -13.44 -7.70 19.42
CA TYR A 269 -11.98 -7.64 19.39
C TYR A 269 -11.55 -6.18 19.51
N SER A 270 -10.62 -5.87 20.41
CA SER A 270 -9.95 -4.56 20.43
C SER A 270 -8.68 -4.65 19.59
N ASP A 271 -8.41 -3.61 18.80
CA ASP A 271 -7.26 -3.51 17.88
C ASP A 271 -5.87 -3.54 18.60
N ASN A 272 -5.81 -3.76 19.91
CA ASN A 272 -4.57 -3.84 20.71
C ASN A 272 -3.95 -5.24 20.78
N SER A 273 -4.42 -6.19 19.97
CA SER A 273 -3.71 -7.46 19.78
C SER A 273 -2.85 -7.35 18.52
N PRO A 274 -1.51 -7.49 18.60
CA PRO A 274 -0.69 -7.56 17.40
C PRO A 274 -1.24 -8.69 16.54
N ALA A 275 -1.53 -8.39 15.28
CA ALA A 275 -1.79 -9.45 14.31
C ALA A 275 -0.65 -10.47 14.44
N PRO A 276 -0.94 -11.76 14.70
CA PRO A 276 0.10 -12.74 14.91
C PRO A 276 0.98 -12.77 13.66
N THR A 277 2.29 -12.63 13.88
CA THR A 277 3.32 -12.75 12.86
C THR A 277 3.16 -14.11 12.17
N MET A 278 2.89 -14.11 10.87
CA MET A 278 2.94 -15.33 10.07
C MET A 278 4.39 -15.81 10.01
N ILE A 279 4.74 -16.75 10.88
CA ILE A 279 5.92 -17.59 10.68
C ILE A 279 5.56 -18.57 9.56
N VAL A 280 6.15 -18.34 8.39
CA VAL A 280 6.12 -19.32 7.29
C VAL A 280 6.96 -20.52 7.74
N ALA A 281 6.31 -21.53 8.30
CA ALA A 281 6.93 -22.83 8.51
C ALA A 281 7.06 -23.52 7.15
N ALA A 282 8.30 -23.76 6.71
CA ALA A 282 8.57 -24.63 5.57
C ALA A 282 8.14 -26.06 5.90
N PRO A 283 7.49 -26.80 4.98
CA PRO A 283 7.21 -28.21 5.20
C PRO A 283 8.51 -29.03 5.16
N SER A 284 8.81 -29.70 6.26
CA SER A 284 9.82 -30.75 6.37
C SER A 284 9.28 -32.03 5.74
N MET A 285 9.89 -32.45 4.63
CA MET A 285 9.66 -33.77 4.01
C MET A 285 10.65 -34.80 4.58
N PRO A 286 10.20 -36.03 4.96
CA PRO A 286 11.11 -37.12 5.27
C PRO A 286 11.74 -37.70 3.99
N ARG A 287 13.05 -37.88 4.01
CA ARG A 287 13.82 -38.70 3.05
C ARG A 287 13.52 -40.19 3.28
N THR A 288 13.28 -40.94 2.20
CA THR A 288 13.62 -42.36 2.12
C THR A 288 14.35 -42.62 0.81
N ASN A 289 15.55 -43.20 0.95
CA ASN A 289 16.50 -43.46 -0.11
C ASN A 289 16.10 -44.72 -0.89
N ALA A 290 16.00 -44.61 -2.22
CA ALA A 290 16.29 -45.68 -3.14
C ALA A 290 17.25 -45.11 -4.19
N GLN A 291 18.53 -45.45 -4.08
CA GLN A 291 19.55 -45.09 -5.05
C GLN A 291 19.50 -46.09 -6.20
N GLU A 292 19.04 -45.62 -7.37
CA GLU A 292 19.48 -46.16 -8.65
C GLU A 292 20.60 -45.26 -9.19
N PRO A 293 21.64 -45.82 -9.84
CA PRO A 293 22.74 -45.04 -10.38
C PRO A 293 22.27 -44.26 -11.61
N LYS A 294 21.83 -43.02 -11.40
CA LYS A 294 21.58 -42.07 -12.49
C LYS A 294 22.90 -41.58 -13.04
N LYS A 295 23.08 -41.76 -14.35
CA LYS A 295 24.08 -41.04 -15.16
C LYS A 295 24.11 -39.57 -14.73
N GLU A 296 25.28 -39.07 -14.37
CA GLU A 296 25.52 -37.65 -14.12
C GLU A 296 25.43 -36.90 -15.46
N ASP A 297 24.21 -36.52 -15.84
CA ASP A 297 24.02 -35.46 -16.80
C ASP A 297 24.45 -34.16 -16.12
N LYS A 298 25.55 -33.54 -16.58
CA LYS A 298 25.98 -32.22 -16.11
C LYS A 298 24.79 -31.26 -16.17
N LYS A 299 24.39 -30.71 -15.02
CA LYS A 299 23.34 -29.68 -14.98
C LYS A 299 23.76 -28.51 -15.88
N PRO A 300 22.85 -27.96 -16.70
CA PRO A 300 23.17 -26.82 -17.53
C PRO A 300 23.58 -25.64 -16.65
N PHE A 301 24.70 -25.01 -16.97
CA PHE A 301 25.18 -23.81 -16.31
C PHE A 301 24.13 -22.70 -16.44
N LYS A 302 23.80 -22.03 -15.32
CA LYS A 302 22.85 -20.93 -15.29
C LYS A 302 23.60 -19.63 -14.97
N PRO A 303 23.53 -18.60 -15.82
CA PRO A 303 24.17 -17.32 -15.56
C PRO A 303 23.74 -16.72 -14.21
N PHE A 304 24.67 -16.10 -13.50
CA PHE A 304 24.38 -15.46 -12.22
C PHE A 304 25.28 -14.26 -11.94
N PHE A 305 24.71 -13.28 -11.24
CA PHE A 305 25.45 -12.15 -10.71
C PHE A 305 26.09 -12.50 -9.36
N TYR A 306 27.26 -11.93 -9.13
CA TYR A 306 28.00 -12.05 -7.88
C TYR A 306 28.75 -10.77 -7.54
N THR A 307 29.17 -10.69 -6.27
CA THR A 307 30.07 -9.65 -5.76
C THR A 307 31.26 -10.29 -5.08
N GLU A 308 32.45 -9.74 -5.28
CA GLU A 308 33.71 -10.30 -4.76
C GLU A 308 34.63 -9.17 -4.28
N GLU A 309 35.38 -9.40 -3.21
CA GLU A 309 36.46 -8.50 -2.78
C GLU A 309 37.76 -8.87 -3.52
N LEU A 310 38.30 -7.94 -4.29
CA LEU A 310 39.54 -8.10 -5.03
C LEU A 310 40.76 -7.96 -4.11
N ALA A 311 41.92 -8.43 -4.56
CA ALA A 311 43.17 -8.36 -3.80
C ALA A 311 43.61 -6.93 -3.44
N ASN A 312 43.18 -5.92 -4.20
CA ASN A 312 43.41 -4.50 -3.91
C ASN A 312 42.42 -3.92 -2.88
N GLY A 313 41.52 -4.75 -2.34
CA GLY A 313 40.48 -4.38 -1.39
C GLY A 313 39.25 -3.70 -2.01
N ASN A 314 39.17 -3.58 -3.34
CA ASN A 314 37.99 -3.07 -4.03
C ASN A 314 36.94 -4.17 -4.17
N MET A 315 35.67 -3.79 -4.27
CA MET A 315 34.57 -4.74 -4.49
C MET A 315 34.19 -4.77 -5.97
N LEU A 316 34.20 -5.96 -6.57
CA LEU A 316 33.72 -6.21 -7.92
C LEU A 316 32.25 -6.62 -7.90
N PHE A 317 31.48 -6.16 -8.88
CA PHE A 317 30.20 -6.71 -9.31
C PHE A 317 30.33 -7.23 -10.75
N ALA A 318 29.98 -8.48 -10.95
CA ALA A 318 30.18 -9.19 -12.21
C ALA A 318 29.04 -10.16 -12.52
N LEU A 319 28.93 -10.53 -13.80
CA LEU A 319 28.04 -11.55 -14.33
C LEU A 319 28.86 -12.75 -14.77
N GLN A 320 28.63 -13.90 -14.14
CA GLN A 320 29.14 -15.17 -14.65
C GLN A 320 28.19 -15.65 -15.74
N GLU A 321 28.60 -15.55 -17.01
CA GLU A 321 27.78 -15.90 -18.18
C GLU A 321 27.86 -17.40 -18.50
N THR A 322 29.05 -17.98 -18.37
CA THR A 322 29.33 -19.42 -18.55
C THR A 322 30.29 -19.90 -17.46
N GLU A 323 30.70 -21.17 -17.43
CA GLU A 323 31.73 -21.65 -16.50
C GLU A 323 33.08 -20.93 -16.69
N GLU A 324 33.34 -20.36 -17.88
CA GLU A 324 34.63 -19.81 -18.28
C GLU A 324 34.58 -18.28 -18.46
N ILE A 325 33.40 -17.73 -18.75
CA ILE A 325 33.23 -16.31 -19.07
C ILE A 325 32.63 -15.58 -17.87
N SER A 326 33.44 -14.73 -17.25
CA SER A 326 32.98 -13.72 -16.29
C SER A 326 33.12 -12.33 -16.90
N LYS A 327 32.02 -11.59 -16.87
CA LYS A 327 31.95 -10.20 -17.33
C LYS A 327 31.95 -9.28 -16.11
N HIS A 328 33.05 -8.56 -15.95
CA HIS A 328 33.18 -7.52 -14.93
C HIS A 328 32.34 -6.29 -15.35
N ILE A 329 31.54 -5.75 -14.44
CA ILE A 329 30.58 -4.69 -14.77
C ILE A 329 30.88 -3.40 -14.01
N LEU A 330 31.13 -3.52 -12.71
CA LEU A 330 31.27 -2.38 -11.82
C LEU A 330 32.28 -2.70 -10.72
N GLU A 331 33.15 -1.76 -10.42
CA GLU A 331 34.09 -1.82 -9.30
C GLU A 331 33.81 -0.68 -8.32
N ALA A 332 33.75 -1.00 -7.03
CA ALA A 332 33.63 -0.04 -5.94
C ALA A 332 34.93 0.03 -5.15
N LYS A 333 35.39 1.26 -4.87
CA LYS A 333 36.63 1.50 -4.12
C LYS A 333 36.63 0.82 -2.75
N SER A 334 37.84 0.48 -2.30
CA SER A 334 38.08 -0.12 -1.00
C SER A 334 37.45 0.67 0.14
N GLY A 335 36.91 -0.07 1.12
CA GLY A 335 36.16 0.47 2.25
C GLY A 335 34.65 0.63 2.01
N LEU A 336 34.17 0.35 0.79
CA LEU A 336 32.74 0.26 0.47
C LEU A 336 32.28 -1.19 0.48
N ARG A 337 31.05 -1.43 0.96
CA ARG A 337 30.40 -2.74 0.83
C ARG A 337 29.37 -2.70 -0.29
N LEU A 338 29.37 -3.73 -1.13
CA LEU A 338 28.35 -3.99 -2.13
C LEU A 338 27.43 -5.11 -1.64
N TYR A 339 26.13 -4.84 -1.58
CA TYR A 339 25.10 -5.82 -1.32
C TYR A 339 24.24 -6.02 -2.57
N LEU A 340 24.22 -7.25 -3.07
CA LEU A 340 23.46 -7.66 -4.25
C LEU A 340 22.13 -8.30 -3.83
N ASN A 341 21.02 -7.67 -4.18
CA ASN A 341 19.70 -8.29 -4.11
C ASN A 341 19.37 -8.94 -5.46
N LYS A 342 19.45 -10.27 -5.52
CA LYS A 342 19.19 -11.03 -6.76
C LYS A 342 17.71 -11.09 -7.13
N THR A 343 16.81 -10.92 -6.18
CA THR A 343 15.35 -10.99 -6.41
C THR A 343 14.81 -9.67 -6.95
N GLU A 344 15.23 -8.56 -6.36
CA GLU A 344 14.82 -7.22 -6.78
C GLU A 344 15.71 -6.63 -7.89
N HIS A 345 16.80 -7.32 -8.25
CA HIS A 345 17.81 -6.85 -9.19
C HIS A 345 18.37 -5.46 -8.83
N THR A 346 18.74 -5.31 -7.56
CA THR A 346 19.30 -4.06 -7.02
C THR A 346 20.70 -4.26 -6.41
N LEU A 347 21.50 -3.22 -6.48
CA LEU A 347 22.77 -3.08 -5.78
C LEU A 347 22.64 -2.00 -4.72
N THR A 348 23.05 -2.32 -3.49
CA THR A 348 23.15 -1.36 -2.38
C THR A 348 24.61 -1.15 -2.03
N ILE A 349 25.02 0.11 -1.93
CA ILE A 349 26.36 0.54 -1.53
C ILE A 349 26.25 1.09 -0.12
N THR A 350 27.00 0.50 0.80
CA THR A 350 27.05 0.94 2.19
C THR A 350 28.45 1.46 2.50
N PRO A 351 28.64 2.79 2.55
CA PRO A 351 29.85 3.40 3.11
C PRO A 351 29.83 3.31 4.64
N LYS A 352 31.01 3.38 5.29
CA LYS A 352 31.14 3.25 6.75
C LYS A 352 30.36 4.32 7.55
N ASP A 353 30.36 5.57 7.07
CA ASP A 353 29.86 6.73 7.84
C ASP A 353 28.78 7.56 7.11
N LYS A 354 28.10 6.98 6.11
CA LYS A 354 27.01 7.67 5.38
C LYS A 354 25.83 6.73 5.16
N GLU A 355 24.67 7.31 4.89
CA GLU A 355 23.51 6.54 4.45
C GLU A 355 23.83 5.76 3.18
N SER A 356 23.22 4.58 3.05
CA SER A 356 23.42 3.72 1.89
C SER A 356 22.83 4.35 0.63
N SER A 357 23.39 3.98 -0.52
CA SER A 357 22.86 4.30 -1.84
C SER A 357 22.38 3.02 -2.53
N ARG A 358 21.33 3.08 -3.33
CA ARG A 358 20.75 1.91 -3.99
C ARG A 358 20.35 2.23 -5.43
N PHE A 359 20.59 1.30 -6.36
CA PHE A 359 20.12 1.41 -7.72
C PHE A 359 19.82 0.03 -8.31
N SER A 360 19.01 0.02 -9.37
CA SER A 360 18.63 -1.22 -10.07
C SER A 360 19.63 -1.53 -11.18
N PHE A 361 19.64 -2.77 -11.66
CA PHE A 361 20.39 -3.18 -12.85
C PHE A 361 19.53 -4.11 -13.71
N ASN A 362 19.92 -4.25 -14.98
CA ASN A 362 19.24 -5.14 -15.90
C ASN A 362 19.54 -6.62 -15.55
N PRO A 363 18.51 -7.45 -15.30
CA PRO A 363 18.70 -8.84 -14.85
C PRO A 363 19.31 -9.78 -15.89
N GLU A 364 19.41 -9.36 -17.15
CA GLU A 364 19.98 -10.17 -18.23
C GLU A 364 21.41 -9.71 -18.57
N THR A 365 21.64 -8.40 -18.61
CA THR A 365 22.89 -7.81 -19.13
C THR A 365 23.79 -7.22 -18.06
N GLY A 366 23.27 -6.97 -16.86
CA GLY A 366 23.98 -6.29 -15.78
C GLY A 366 24.10 -4.77 -15.93
N VAL A 367 23.54 -4.19 -17.00
CA VAL A 367 23.56 -2.72 -17.21
C VAL A 367 22.96 -2.02 -15.99
N ILE A 368 23.74 -1.12 -15.39
CA ILE A 368 23.32 -0.41 -14.17
C ILE A 368 22.44 0.80 -14.50
N TYR A 369 21.38 0.98 -13.73
CA TYR A 369 20.47 2.12 -13.83
C TYR A 369 20.81 3.13 -12.75
N LEU A 370 21.86 3.90 -13.00
CA LEU A 370 22.36 4.95 -12.11
C LEU A 370 22.91 6.12 -12.95
N PRO A 371 22.57 7.39 -12.62
CA PRO A 371 23.15 8.50 -13.35
C PRO A 371 24.66 8.59 -13.22
N LYS A 372 25.36 8.71 -14.36
CA LYS A 372 26.85 8.71 -14.41
C LYS A 372 27.49 9.78 -13.52
N ILE A 373 26.79 10.90 -13.31
CA ILE A 373 27.22 11.99 -12.44
C ILE A 373 27.48 11.55 -10.98
N TYR A 374 26.85 10.46 -10.53
CA TYR A 374 26.98 9.96 -9.16
C TYR A 374 28.07 8.90 -8.97
N LEU A 375 28.63 8.33 -10.06
CA LEU A 375 29.63 7.26 -9.96
C LEU A 375 30.85 7.70 -9.15
N LYS A 376 31.43 8.86 -9.49
CA LYS A 376 32.61 9.40 -8.79
C LYS A 376 32.31 9.69 -7.32
N GLN A 377 31.12 10.23 -7.02
CA GLN A 377 30.69 10.52 -5.65
C GLN A 377 30.56 9.25 -4.80
N LEU A 378 30.10 8.16 -5.41
CA LEU A 378 29.94 6.87 -4.77
C LEU A 378 31.21 6.00 -4.78
N GLY A 379 32.30 6.48 -5.39
CA GLY A 379 33.54 5.71 -5.51
C GLY A 379 33.40 4.50 -6.43
N LEU A 380 32.61 4.62 -7.50
CA LEU A 380 32.33 3.57 -8.46
C LEU A 380 33.00 3.82 -9.82
N THR A 381 33.41 2.73 -10.46
CA THR A 381 33.92 2.69 -11.83
C THR A 381 33.19 1.62 -12.61
N ILE A 382 32.53 1.99 -13.72
CA ILE A 382 31.98 1.02 -14.68
C ILE A 382 33.15 0.49 -15.52
N ILE A 383 33.21 -0.82 -15.73
CA ILE A 383 34.27 -1.51 -16.47
C ILE A 383 33.90 -1.68 -17.94
#